data_AF-A0A7S4HPP0-F1
#
_entry.id   AF-A0A7S4HPP0-F1
#
_cell.length_a   1.000
_cell.length_b   1.000
_cell.length_c   1.000
_cell.angle_alpha   90.00
_cell.angle_beta   90.00
_cell.angle_gamma   90.00
#
_symmetry.space_group_name_H-M   'P 1'
#
loop_
_entity.id
_entity.type
_entity.pdbx_description
1 polymer ?
#
loop_
_entity_poly.entity_id
_entity_poly.type
_entity_poly.pdbx_seq_one_letter_code
_entity_poly.pdbx_strand_id
1 'polypeptide(L)'
;MASDRRQTSPLNVLRTEQPPNDDAQFHSSATQMQPTPVQDHTGLEESKTLFSGQQEAKAPAAKEDSTDGVADEERKTNHHAPPEECSAHAPVSSPSAGVVTKHDDDEHQDDILLLVQGSVLALISFLQIASKLPATLTAADFGEHFSSSAEAMQGVSTGGFLFEVGALSACHFQGDFCWRRTLMMICFLTFGLSLTSTCALIVPRLKSRGWSEGRIRRFLNNSINAMLFVIVIFQPPLTGQLVAMTLCRKIGPADGLQQEYLEADLHITCTSSHYRGACLTVASVFFVLISAGIPCILLYVVVRFVSPFADRRRERMGMSKVEIDREKKDWEERAPFFTKKYEPAYWYWEAIEMCRRLTFESFIPLIDPGTVVQAFVAMLLGLFFLLLHTRFVPYRLDSIDMLMFVSQLCILLLVLYAVADSSGIVDTLIPDRGGVTAVLVIIFAIPATMAIVIIVHVSGIIGTLHKKIRRLVRRVHRLWGTRVSLRT
;
A
#
# COMPACT_ATOMS: atom_id res chain seq x y z
N MET A 1 -84.40 5.97 14.74
CA MET A 1 -85.40 4.89 14.95
C MET A 1 -84.64 3.59 15.14
N ALA A 2 -85.03 2.85 16.17
CA ALA A 2 -84.38 1.67 16.70
C ALA A 2 -84.68 0.38 15.91
N SER A 3 -83.97 -0.69 16.31
CA SER A 3 -84.44 -2.08 16.39
C SER A 3 -84.19 -2.98 15.17
N ASP A 4 -83.93 -4.29 15.25
CA ASP A 4 -83.37 -5.27 16.22
C ASP A 4 -83.46 -6.66 15.50
N ARG A 5 -82.66 -7.63 15.98
CA ARG A 5 -82.76 -9.13 15.83
C ARG A 5 -82.37 -9.83 14.51
N ARG A 6 -81.31 -10.69 14.52
CA ARG A 6 -81.17 -12.13 14.95
C ARG A 6 -81.79 -13.10 13.92
N GLN A 7 -81.23 -14.25 13.53
CA GLN A 7 -80.51 -15.34 14.23
C GLN A 7 -79.99 -16.32 13.12
N THR A 8 -78.82 -16.96 13.20
CA THR A 8 -78.62 -18.32 13.77
C THR A 8 -77.14 -18.76 13.62
N SER A 9 -76.63 -19.50 14.60
CA SER A 9 -75.44 -20.40 14.54
C SER A 9 -75.94 -21.84 14.79
N PRO A 10 -75.15 -22.94 14.66
CA PRO A 10 -74.15 -23.28 15.71
C PRO A 10 -72.92 -24.17 15.33
N LEU A 11 -71.87 -24.07 16.19
CA LEU A 11 -71.02 -25.12 16.84
C LEU A 11 -70.22 -26.15 15.96
N ASN A 12 -69.02 -26.66 16.30
CA ASN A 12 -68.24 -26.90 17.54
C ASN A 12 -66.80 -27.33 17.10
N VAL A 13 -65.63 -26.99 17.68
CA VAL A 13 -65.00 -27.18 19.02
C VAL A 13 -63.61 -27.86 18.88
N LEU A 14 -62.64 -27.15 19.45
CA LEU A 14 -61.26 -27.45 19.89
C LEU A 14 -61.01 -28.84 20.53
N ARG A 15 -59.75 -29.34 20.53
CA ARG A 15 -58.79 -29.24 21.68
C ARG A 15 -57.53 -30.13 21.52
N THR A 16 -56.45 -29.60 22.09
CA THR A 16 -55.10 -30.11 22.42
C THR A 16 -55.02 -31.47 23.13
N GLU A 17 -53.90 -32.21 22.97
CA GLU A 17 -53.01 -32.71 24.06
C GLU A 17 -51.82 -33.59 23.55
N GLN A 18 -50.70 -33.51 24.29
CA GLN A 18 -49.49 -34.37 24.32
C GLN A 18 -49.65 -35.41 25.47
N PRO A 19 -48.70 -36.32 25.82
CA PRO A 19 -47.83 -37.29 25.12
C PRO A 19 -48.21 -38.75 25.57
N PRO A 20 -47.40 -39.84 25.43
CA PRO A 20 -46.29 -40.14 26.38
C PRO A 20 -45.10 -40.98 25.81
N ASN A 21 -44.17 -41.28 26.72
CA ASN A 21 -42.89 -42.00 26.61
C ASN A 21 -43.05 -43.52 26.81
N ASP A 22 -42.10 -44.32 26.30
CA ASP A 22 -41.51 -45.56 26.88
C ASP A 22 -41.22 -46.70 25.86
N ASP A 23 -39.95 -47.08 25.83
CA ASP A 23 -39.31 -48.40 25.69
C ASP A 23 -39.94 -49.52 24.84
N ALA A 24 -39.22 -49.96 23.80
CA ALA A 24 -38.92 -51.39 23.58
C ALA A 24 -37.83 -51.60 22.51
N GLN A 25 -36.86 -52.42 22.88
CA GLN A 25 -35.78 -52.98 22.07
C GLN A 25 -36.29 -53.73 20.83
N PHE A 26 -35.59 -53.62 19.70
CA PHE A 26 -35.36 -54.78 18.84
C PHE A 26 -34.02 -54.70 18.08
N HIS A 27 -33.37 -55.85 18.07
CA HIS A 27 -32.01 -56.13 17.66
C HIS A 27 -31.77 -56.19 16.14
N SER A 28 -30.53 -55.87 15.79
CA SER A 28 -29.67 -56.54 14.79
C SER A 28 -29.95 -56.36 13.30
N SER A 29 -28.99 -55.75 12.60
CA SER A 29 -28.03 -56.44 11.69
C SER A 29 -27.57 -55.48 10.60
N ALA A 30 -26.39 -54.87 10.74
CA ALA A 30 -25.66 -54.31 9.60
C ALA A 30 -24.17 -54.61 9.78
N THR A 31 -23.76 -55.63 9.05
CA THR A 31 -22.43 -56.23 8.97
C THR A 31 -21.38 -55.22 8.49
N GLN A 32 -20.31 -55.09 9.27
CA GLN A 32 -19.01 -54.57 8.83
C GLN A 32 -18.45 -55.46 7.72
N MET A 33 -17.95 -54.87 6.63
CA MET A 33 -16.90 -55.49 5.82
C MET A 33 -15.96 -54.43 5.26
N GLN A 34 -14.70 -54.55 5.68
CA GLN A 34 -13.48 -54.01 5.10
C GLN A 34 -12.44 -55.16 5.24
N PRO A 35 -11.27 -55.11 4.59
CA PRO A 35 -11.00 -55.26 3.15
C PRO A 35 -10.14 -56.51 2.89
N THR A 36 -9.92 -56.91 1.63
CA THR A 36 -8.79 -57.80 1.28
C THR A 36 -8.25 -57.52 -0.13
N PRO A 37 -6.98 -57.90 -0.38
CA PRO A 37 -6.08 -57.23 -1.31
C PRO A 37 -5.94 -57.98 -2.63
N VAL A 38 -5.43 -57.29 -3.66
CA VAL A 38 -4.81 -57.94 -4.82
C VAL A 38 -3.51 -57.21 -5.13
N GLN A 39 -2.40 -57.88 -4.83
CA GLN A 39 -1.12 -57.67 -5.49
C GLN A 39 -1.15 -58.44 -6.82
N ASP A 40 -0.58 -57.87 -7.87
CA ASP A 40 0.29 -58.67 -8.73
C ASP A 40 1.39 -57.81 -9.38
N HIS A 41 2.52 -58.49 -9.61
CA HIS A 41 3.87 -57.97 -9.74
C HIS A 41 4.39 -57.82 -11.20
N THR A 42 5.51 -57.08 -11.32
CA THR A 42 6.60 -57.16 -12.34
C THR A 42 6.33 -56.58 -13.75
N GLY A 43 7.25 -55.93 -14.46
CA GLY A 43 8.69 -55.66 -14.32
C GLY A 43 9.27 -55.09 -15.65
N LEU A 44 10.58 -54.79 -15.64
CA LEU A 44 11.50 -54.26 -16.68
C LEU A 44 11.58 -52.72 -16.83
N GLU A 45 12.64 -52.04 -16.39
CA GLU A 45 14.10 -52.07 -16.68
C GLU A 45 14.55 -51.20 -17.88
N GLU A 46 15.50 -50.32 -17.53
CA GLU A 46 16.63 -49.78 -18.31
C GLU A 46 16.43 -48.94 -19.58
N SER A 47 16.87 -47.68 -19.51
CA SER A 47 17.96 -47.19 -20.37
C SER A 47 18.62 -45.93 -19.80
N LYS A 48 19.90 -46.06 -19.45
CA LYS A 48 20.86 -44.97 -19.20
C LYS A 48 21.60 -44.61 -20.50
N THR A 49 22.20 -43.42 -20.48
CA THR A 49 23.43 -42.96 -21.17
C THR A 49 23.31 -42.17 -22.48
N LEU A 50 23.80 -40.92 -22.41
CA LEU A 50 24.57 -40.10 -23.38
C LEU A 50 24.21 -38.63 -23.08
N PHE A 51 25.01 -37.84 -22.35
CA PHE A 51 26.29 -37.28 -22.80
C PHE A 51 27.15 -36.81 -21.61
N SER A 52 28.46 -37.03 -21.72
CA SER A 52 29.53 -36.52 -20.86
C SER A 52 30.51 -35.72 -21.73
N GLY A 53 31.16 -34.70 -21.14
CA GLY A 53 32.31 -33.95 -21.67
C GLY A 53 31.91 -32.63 -22.33
N GLN A 54 32.46 -31.46 -22.00
CA GLN A 54 33.82 -31.14 -21.55
C GLN A 54 33.87 -29.93 -20.62
N GLN A 55 34.82 -29.99 -19.68
CA GLN A 55 35.40 -28.89 -18.91
C GLN A 55 36.13 -27.90 -19.83
N GLU A 56 36.18 -26.63 -19.43
CA GLU A 56 37.47 -25.95 -19.19
C GLU A 56 37.30 -24.66 -18.37
N ALA A 57 38.17 -24.53 -17.37
CA ALA A 57 38.31 -23.39 -16.49
C ALA A 57 39.33 -22.39 -17.05
N LYS A 58 39.09 -21.07 -16.90
CA LYS A 58 40.19 -20.09 -16.83
C LYS A 58 39.75 -18.74 -16.26
N ALA A 59 40.42 -18.34 -15.19
CA ALA A 59 40.62 -16.95 -14.73
C ALA A 59 42.14 -16.79 -14.49
N PRO A 60 42.66 -15.61 -14.13
CA PRO A 60 42.46 -14.25 -14.65
C PRO A 60 43.80 -13.69 -15.19
N ALA A 61 43.82 -12.51 -15.82
CA ALA A 61 45.07 -11.81 -16.14
C ALA A 61 44.94 -10.30 -15.95
N ALA A 62 45.78 -9.78 -15.06
CA ALA A 62 46.16 -8.38 -14.90
C ALA A 62 47.49 -8.10 -15.64
N LYS A 63 47.66 -6.87 -16.12
CA LYS A 63 48.92 -6.14 -16.43
C LYS A 63 48.49 -4.72 -16.82
N GLU A 64 48.80 -3.64 -16.11
CA GLU A 64 50.09 -3.00 -15.77
C GLU A 64 50.98 -2.60 -16.96
N ASP A 65 51.44 -1.34 -16.87
CA ASP A 65 52.47 -0.59 -17.61
C ASP A 65 52.14 -0.07 -19.03
N SER A 66 52.54 1.13 -19.47
CA SER A 66 53.41 2.18 -18.89
C SER A 66 53.43 3.41 -19.82
N THR A 67 53.62 4.58 -19.18
CA THR A 67 54.32 5.84 -19.55
C THR A 67 54.74 6.21 -20.99
N ASP A 68 54.74 7.55 -21.17
CA ASP A 68 55.59 8.45 -22.00
C ASP A 68 54.71 9.39 -22.83
N GLY A 69 54.79 10.73 -22.77
CA GLY A 69 55.88 11.64 -22.43
C GLY A 69 56.21 12.50 -23.68
N VAL A 70 56.54 13.79 -23.47
CA VAL A 70 57.03 14.80 -24.46
C VAL A 70 55.93 15.60 -25.19
N ALA A 71 55.99 16.91 -25.45
CA ALA A 71 56.62 18.13 -24.91
C ALA A 71 56.17 19.31 -25.83
N ASP A 72 56.44 20.54 -25.39
CA ASP A 72 56.54 21.81 -26.16
C ASP A 72 55.22 22.48 -26.64
N GLU A 73 55.03 23.81 -26.66
CA GLU A 73 55.95 24.96 -26.50
C GLU A 73 55.14 26.27 -26.22
N GLU A 74 55.55 27.00 -25.18
CA GLU A 74 55.86 28.46 -25.11
C GLU A 74 55.07 29.56 -25.90
N ARG A 75 54.53 30.56 -25.16
CA ARG A 75 54.64 32.05 -25.41
C ARG A 75 53.95 32.86 -24.27
N LYS A 76 54.66 33.49 -23.30
CA LYS A 76 55.21 34.89 -23.24
C LYS A 76 54.14 35.97 -23.54
N THR A 77 53.84 37.01 -22.73
CA THR A 77 54.64 37.98 -21.92
C THR A 77 53.72 38.80 -20.95
N ASN A 78 54.07 38.99 -19.67
CA ASN A 78 54.66 40.17 -18.98
C ASN A 78 53.97 41.56 -19.07
N HIS A 79 53.64 42.17 -17.90
CA HIS A 79 54.12 43.49 -17.41
C HIS A 79 53.47 43.88 -16.05
N HIS A 80 54.26 44.03 -14.98
CA HIS A 80 54.69 45.27 -14.28
C HIS A 80 53.74 45.83 -13.18
N ALA A 81 54.36 46.19 -12.05
CA ALA A 81 53.82 46.82 -10.83
C ALA A 81 54.74 48.04 -10.49
N PRO A 82 54.57 48.81 -9.38
CA PRO A 82 53.44 49.45 -8.66
C PRO A 82 53.73 50.99 -8.56
N PRO A 83 53.46 51.80 -7.48
CA PRO A 83 52.44 51.83 -6.40
C PRO A 83 51.69 53.20 -6.29
N GLU A 84 50.62 53.31 -5.48
CA GLU A 84 50.24 54.59 -4.82
C GLU A 84 49.29 54.40 -3.62
N GLU A 85 49.54 55.16 -2.55
CA GLU A 85 48.78 55.28 -1.29
C GLU A 85 47.55 56.22 -1.43
N CYS A 86 46.41 55.90 -0.78
CA CYS A 86 45.74 56.81 0.17
C CYS A 86 44.46 56.22 0.82
N SER A 87 44.29 56.61 2.08
CA SER A 87 43.25 56.32 3.07
C SER A 87 41.82 56.77 2.68
N ALA A 88 40.78 56.00 3.08
CA ALA A 88 39.67 56.50 3.93
C ALA A 88 38.51 55.46 4.08
N HIS A 89 38.15 55.20 5.33
CA HIS A 89 36.87 54.75 5.91
C HIS A 89 35.71 54.22 5.02
N ALA A 90 35.30 52.97 5.28
CA ALA A 90 33.90 52.53 5.18
C ALA A 90 33.59 51.49 6.29
N PRO A 91 32.42 51.54 6.94
CA PRO A 91 32.12 50.73 8.12
C PRO A 91 31.83 49.28 7.75
N VAL A 92 32.38 48.37 8.56
CA VAL A 92 32.09 46.94 8.58
C VAL A 92 30.59 46.74 8.78
N SER A 93 29.90 46.24 7.76
CA SER A 93 28.53 45.78 7.87
C SER A 93 28.48 44.55 8.77
N SER A 94 27.79 44.71 9.90
CA SER A 94 27.41 43.67 10.85
C SER A 94 26.75 42.47 10.15
N PRO A 95 27.09 41.21 10.48
CA PRO A 95 26.34 40.08 9.98
C PRO A 95 24.98 40.03 10.68
N SER A 96 23.90 40.00 9.88
CA SER A 96 22.52 39.82 10.33
C SER A 96 22.35 38.47 11.05
N ALA A 97 22.45 38.48 12.37
CA ALA A 97 22.34 37.30 13.24
C ALA A 97 20.90 36.73 13.37
N GLY A 98 19.94 37.18 12.57
CA GLY A 98 18.52 36.80 12.67
C GLY A 98 17.97 35.88 11.59
N VAL A 99 18.75 35.55 10.54
CA VAL A 99 18.23 34.81 9.37
C VAL A 99 18.57 33.31 9.39
N VAL A 100 19.66 32.91 10.05
CA VAL A 100 20.16 31.53 10.02
C VAL A 100 19.25 30.55 10.79
N THR A 101 18.65 30.97 11.92
CA THR A 101 17.90 30.04 12.77
C THR A 101 16.56 29.59 12.19
N LYS A 102 15.92 30.41 11.36
CA LYS A 102 14.58 30.09 10.84
C LYS A 102 14.62 29.05 9.72
N HIS A 103 15.67 29.06 8.90
CA HIS A 103 15.79 28.14 7.78
C HIS A 103 16.09 26.70 8.26
N ASP A 104 16.97 26.57 9.26
CA ASP A 104 17.33 25.28 9.85
C ASP A 104 16.16 24.65 10.64
N ASP A 105 15.34 25.47 11.32
CA ASP A 105 14.15 25.00 12.04
C ASP A 105 13.05 24.50 11.08
N ASP A 106 12.89 25.13 9.91
CA ASP A 106 11.89 24.76 8.90
C ASP A 106 12.25 23.46 8.15
N GLU A 107 13.53 23.29 7.75
CA GLU A 107 14.01 22.06 7.07
C GLU A 107 13.90 20.84 7.99
N HIS A 108 14.19 21.04 9.27
CA HIS A 108 14.10 20.01 10.28
C HIS A 108 12.68 19.50 10.54
N GLN A 109 11.68 20.39 10.48
CA GLN A 109 10.28 20.03 10.70
C GLN A 109 9.71 19.25 9.51
N ASP A 110 10.19 19.53 8.30
CA ASP A 110 9.83 18.81 7.08
C ASP A 110 10.33 17.34 7.09
N ASP A 111 11.53 17.08 7.61
CA ASP A 111 12.08 15.71 7.70
C ASP A 111 11.31 14.82 8.69
N ILE A 112 10.91 15.37 9.84
CA ILE A 112 10.08 14.63 10.81
C ILE A 112 8.71 14.32 10.22
N LEU A 113 8.11 15.31 9.54
CA LEU A 113 6.83 15.12 8.88
C LEU A 113 6.93 14.04 7.80
N LEU A 114 8.00 14.07 7.00
CA LEU A 114 8.28 13.06 5.97
C LEU A 114 8.45 11.67 6.58
N LEU A 115 9.17 11.55 7.69
CA LEU A 115 9.36 10.30 8.40
C LEU A 115 8.04 9.72 8.91
N VAL A 116 7.22 10.53 9.58
CA VAL A 116 5.93 10.10 10.15
C VAL A 116 4.98 9.71 9.03
N GLN A 117 4.84 10.55 8.00
CA GLN A 117 3.99 10.27 6.84
C GLN A 117 4.45 8.99 6.13
N GLY A 118 5.75 8.86 5.88
CA GLY A 118 6.32 7.68 5.24
C GLY A 118 6.11 6.39 6.04
N SER A 119 6.30 6.45 7.36
CA SER A 119 6.08 5.31 8.26
C SER A 119 4.61 4.89 8.30
N VAL A 120 3.69 5.86 8.40
CA VAL A 120 2.24 5.59 8.37
C VAL A 120 1.83 4.96 7.05
N LEU A 121 2.34 5.47 5.92
CA LEU A 121 2.02 4.92 4.59
C LEU A 121 2.58 3.52 4.38
N ALA A 122 3.78 3.25 4.87
CA ALA A 122 4.38 1.92 4.86
C ALA A 122 3.51 0.93 5.64
N LEU A 123 3.05 1.31 6.84
CA LEU A 123 2.14 0.49 7.64
C LEU A 123 0.79 0.27 6.98
N ILE A 124 0.15 1.33 6.45
CA ILE A 124 -1.12 1.19 5.72
C ILE A 124 -0.94 0.22 4.55
N SER A 125 0.17 0.34 3.81
CA SER A 125 0.44 -0.56 2.70
C SER A 125 0.63 -2.01 3.12
N PHE A 126 1.35 -2.23 4.22
CA PHE A 126 1.56 -3.55 4.79
C PHE A 126 0.22 -4.16 5.21
N LEU A 127 -0.57 -3.42 5.98
CA LEU A 127 -1.85 -3.87 6.49
C LEU A 127 -2.85 -4.14 5.37
N GLN A 128 -2.91 -3.32 4.32
CA GLN A 128 -3.80 -3.54 3.17
C GLN A 128 -3.61 -4.94 2.57
N ILE A 129 -2.37 -5.41 2.47
CA ILE A 129 -2.07 -6.74 1.91
C ILE A 129 -2.17 -7.82 2.98
N ALA A 130 -1.43 -7.67 4.09
CA ALA A 130 -1.27 -8.72 5.09
C ALA A 130 -2.58 -9.08 5.80
N SER A 131 -3.46 -8.10 6.06
CA SER A 131 -4.75 -8.34 6.72
C SER A 131 -5.73 -9.15 5.87
N LYS A 132 -5.53 -9.20 4.55
CA LYS A 132 -6.41 -9.91 3.61
C LYS A 132 -5.89 -11.29 3.22
N LEU A 133 -4.69 -11.67 3.65
CA LEU A 133 -4.10 -12.95 3.30
C LEU A 133 -4.98 -14.14 3.73
N PRO A 134 -5.58 -14.19 4.94
CA PRO A 134 -6.49 -15.28 5.33
C PRO A 134 -7.70 -15.42 4.39
N ALA A 135 -8.31 -14.30 4.00
CA ALA A 135 -9.47 -14.30 3.11
C ALA A 135 -9.10 -14.63 1.65
N THR A 136 -7.86 -14.35 1.24
CA THR A 136 -7.40 -14.57 -0.13
C THR A 136 -6.84 -15.98 -0.35
N LEU A 137 -6.05 -16.47 0.60
CA LEU A 137 -5.36 -17.76 0.54
C LEU A 137 -6.13 -18.79 1.39
N THR A 138 -7.37 -19.06 1.00
CA THR A 138 -8.30 -19.93 1.74
C THR A 138 -7.87 -21.41 1.79
N ALA A 139 -6.83 -21.78 1.04
CA ALA A 139 -6.20 -23.09 1.10
C ALA A 139 -5.39 -23.32 2.38
N ALA A 140 -5.02 -22.26 3.09
CA ALA A 140 -4.19 -22.32 4.29
C ALA A 140 -5.00 -21.94 5.53
N ASP A 141 -4.82 -22.68 6.61
CA ASP A 141 -5.36 -22.36 7.93
C ASP A 141 -4.38 -21.48 8.70
N PHE A 142 -4.68 -20.19 8.82
CA PHE A 142 -3.87 -19.25 9.59
C PHE A 142 -4.15 -19.28 11.11
N GLY A 143 -5.14 -20.06 11.56
CA GLY A 143 -5.59 -20.11 12.94
C GLY A 143 -6.47 -18.92 13.34
N GLU A 144 -7.29 -19.13 14.38
CA GLU A 144 -8.32 -18.17 14.80
C GLU A 144 -7.73 -16.83 15.31
N HIS A 145 -6.67 -16.89 16.12
CA HIS A 145 -6.09 -15.67 16.72
C HIS A 145 -5.45 -14.74 15.68
N PHE A 146 -4.77 -15.30 14.67
CA PHE A 146 -4.23 -14.51 13.57
C PHE A 146 -5.35 -13.95 12.71
N SER A 147 -6.31 -14.79 12.31
CA SER A 147 -7.41 -14.39 11.42
C SER A 147 -8.25 -13.27 12.05
N SER A 148 -8.60 -13.38 13.33
CA SER A 148 -9.30 -12.32 14.07
C SER A 148 -8.49 -11.02 14.14
N SER A 149 -7.18 -11.11 14.37
CA SER A 149 -6.29 -9.94 14.39
C SER A 149 -6.18 -9.28 13.01
N ALA A 150 -6.10 -10.09 11.95
CA ALA A 150 -6.07 -9.65 10.57
C ALA A 150 -7.38 -8.95 10.19
N GLU A 151 -8.54 -9.55 10.47
CA GLU A 151 -9.86 -8.97 10.23
C GLU A 151 -10.06 -7.61 10.95
N ALA A 152 -9.66 -7.52 12.22
CA ALA A 152 -9.72 -6.26 12.97
C ALA A 152 -8.88 -5.16 12.30
N MET A 153 -7.70 -5.51 11.79
CA MET A 153 -6.84 -4.57 11.07
C MET A 153 -7.30 -4.28 9.64
N GLN A 154 -7.99 -5.21 8.98
CA GLN A 154 -8.62 -5.00 7.69
C GLN A 154 -9.68 -3.90 7.80
N GLY A 155 -10.49 -3.92 8.85
CA GLY A 155 -11.48 -2.87 9.15
C GLY A 155 -10.89 -1.45 9.20
N VAL A 156 -9.70 -1.31 9.80
CA VAL A 156 -9.00 -0.03 9.94
C VAL A 156 -8.25 0.38 8.67
N SER A 157 -7.47 -0.53 8.09
CA SER A 157 -6.54 -0.24 6.98
C SER A 157 -7.20 -0.18 5.60
N THR A 158 -8.27 -0.96 5.43
CA THR A 158 -9.04 -1.02 4.20
C THR A 158 -10.23 -0.07 4.26
N GLY A 159 -10.47 0.59 5.40
CA GLY A 159 -11.69 1.38 5.63
C GLY A 159 -12.93 0.51 5.67
N GLY A 160 -12.81 -0.75 6.14
CA GLY A 160 -13.90 -1.71 6.23
C GLY A 160 -15.15 -1.14 6.90
N PHE A 161 -14.99 -0.23 7.88
CA PHE A 161 -16.12 0.52 8.44
C PHE A 161 -16.93 1.30 7.40
N LEU A 162 -16.30 1.94 6.41
CA LEU A 162 -17.01 2.64 5.30
C LEU A 162 -17.71 1.65 4.37
N PHE A 163 -17.15 0.44 4.23
CA PHE A 163 -17.65 -0.63 3.39
C PHE A 163 -18.69 -1.53 4.10
N GLU A 164 -18.77 -1.47 5.43
CA GLU A 164 -19.71 -2.18 6.31
C GLU A 164 -20.79 -1.27 6.91
N VAL A 165 -20.73 0.05 6.76
CA VAL A 165 -21.89 0.94 7.05
C VAL A 165 -23.12 0.52 6.22
N GLY A 166 -22.92 -0.22 5.12
CA GLY A 166 -23.98 -0.93 4.39
C GLY A 166 -24.65 -2.10 5.13
N ALA A 167 -24.06 -2.57 6.25
CA ALA A 167 -24.62 -3.58 7.15
C ALA A 167 -25.43 -2.95 8.29
N LEU A 168 -25.05 -1.76 8.80
CA LEU A 168 -25.91 -0.97 9.71
C LEU A 168 -27.19 -0.50 9.02
N SER A 169 -27.16 -0.33 7.69
CA SER A 169 -28.34 -0.05 6.88
C SER A 169 -29.05 -1.30 6.33
N ALA A 170 -28.64 -2.52 6.71
CA ALA A 170 -29.33 -3.75 6.31
C ALA A 170 -30.81 -3.76 6.75
N CYS A 171 -31.16 -3.01 7.80
CA CYS A 171 -32.55 -2.83 8.24
C CYS A 171 -33.32 -1.73 7.47
N HIS A 172 -32.67 -0.93 6.61
CA HIS A 172 -33.32 0.18 5.89
C HIS A 172 -33.10 0.19 4.37
N PHE A 173 -32.12 -0.55 3.85
CA PHE A 173 -31.76 -0.56 2.43
C PHE A 173 -31.66 -2.00 1.89
N GLN A 174 -32.77 -2.52 1.37
CA GLN A 174 -32.86 -3.80 0.64
C GLN A 174 -32.21 -3.66 -0.75
N GLY A 175 -30.87 -3.60 -0.79
CA GLY A 175 -30.10 -3.73 -2.02
C GLY A 175 -29.29 -5.02 -2.04
N ASP A 176 -29.13 -5.62 -3.22
CA ASP A 176 -28.24 -6.75 -3.46
C ASP A 176 -26.77 -6.35 -3.25
N PHE A 177 -25.89 -7.34 -3.02
CA PHE A 177 -24.46 -7.13 -2.81
C PHE A 177 -23.82 -6.21 -3.86
N CYS A 178 -24.03 -6.48 -5.15
CA CYS A 178 -23.45 -5.68 -6.24
C CYS A 178 -23.92 -4.22 -6.24
N TRP A 179 -25.19 -3.99 -5.91
CA TRP A 179 -25.75 -2.63 -5.86
C TRP A 179 -25.12 -1.81 -4.73
N ARG A 180 -24.96 -2.42 -3.54
CA ARG A 180 -24.29 -1.76 -2.40
C ARG A 180 -22.86 -1.36 -2.74
N ARG A 181 -22.10 -2.24 -3.40
CA ARG A 181 -20.73 -1.95 -3.84
C ARG A 181 -20.68 -0.90 -4.94
N THR A 182 -21.62 -0.92 -5.88
CA THR A 182 -21.74 0.11 -6.93
C THR A 182 -21.95 1.49 -6.33
N LEU A 183 -22.85 1.62 -5.35
CA LEU A 183 -23.09 2.88 -4.66
C LEU A 183 -21.83 3.42 -3.98
N MET A 184 -21.03 2.56 -3.36
CA MET A 184 -19.76 2.97 -2.73
C MET A 184 -18.78 3.54 -3.77
N MET A 185 -18.67 2.90 -4.94
CA MET A 185 -17.82 3.39 -6.03
C MET A 185 -18.31 4.74 -6.58
N ILE A 186 -19.63 4.91 -6.72
CA ILE A 186 -20.24 6.18 -7.14
C ILE A 186 -19.98 7.27 -6.09
N CYS A 187 -20.18 6.99 -4.80
CA CYS A 187 -19.91 7.93 -3.71
C CYS A 187 -18.45 8.39 -3.70
N PHE A 188 -17.51 7.49 -4.01
CA PHE A 188 -16.10 7.85 -4.10
C PHE A 188 -15.81 8.77 -5.30
N LEU A 189 -16.40 8.49 -6.47
CA LEU A 189 -16.29 9.38 -7.64
C LEU A 189 -16.94 10.75 -7.38
N THR A 190 -18.13 10.79 -6.78
CA THR A 190 -18.82 12.04 -6.47
C THR A 190 -18.08 12.83 -5.40
N PHE A 191 -17.41 12.17 -4.45
CA PHE A 191 -16.51 12.84 -3.51
C PHE A 191 -15.37 13.58 -4.24
N GLY A 192 -14.67 12.92 -5.17
CA GLY A 192 -13.62 13.56 -5.97
C GLY A 192 -14.12 14.74 -6.83
N LEU A 193 -15.28 14.56 -7.48
CA LEU A 193 -15.90 15.61 -8.30
C LEU A 193 -16.41 16.78 -7.46
N SER A 194 -17.03 16.50 -6.31
CA SER A 194 -17.57 17.53 -5.41
C SER A 194 -16.46 18.40 -4.86
N LEU A 195 -15.34 17.83 -4.41
CA LEU A 195 -14.19 18.60 -3.92
C LEU A 195 -13.62 19.52 -5.00
N THR A 196 -13.50 19.02 -6.24
CA THR A 196 -13.05 19.81 -7.39
C THR A 196 -14.01 20.95 -7.69
N SER A 197 -15.32 20.67 -7.70
CA SER A 197 -16.38 21.67 -7.91
C SER A 197 -16.40 22.73 -6.80
N THR A 198 -16.27 22.32 -5.54
CA THR A 198 -16.18 23.22 -4.38
C THR A 198 -14.96 24.14 -4.49
N CYS A 199 -13.79 23.61 -4.89
CA CYS A 199 -12.62 24.44 -5.16
C CYS A 199 -12.89 25.47 -6.27
N ALA A 200 -13.52 25.05 -7.37
CA ALA A 200 -13.87 25.94 -8.48
C ALA A 200 -14.86 27.05 -8.07
N LEU A 201 -15.81 26.77 -7.18
CA LEU A 201 -16.78 27.76 -6.69
C LEU A 201 -16.24 28.67 -5.57
N ILE A 202 -15.28 28.20 -4.79
CA ILE A 202 -14.67 28.94 -3.68
C ILE A 202 -13.59 29.90 -4.18
N VAL A 203 -12.78 29.51 -5.17
CA VAL A 203 -11.66 30.34 -5.68
C VAL A 203 -12.09 31.76 -6.10
N PRO A 204 -13.17 31.96 -6.89
CA PRO A 204 -13.64 33.30 -7.24
C PRO A 204 -14.07 34.11 -6.01
N ARG A 205 -14.70 33.46 -5.02
CA ARG A 205 -15.13 34.11 -3.77
C ARG A 205 -13.97 34.48 -2.85
N LEU A 206 -12.90 33.67 -2.84
CA LEU A 206 -11.68 34.03 -2.11
C LEU A 206 -10.98 35.21 -2.77
N LYS A 207 -10.95 35.25 -4.11
CA LYS A 207 -10.42 36.39 -4.87
C LYS A 207 -11.24 37.66 -4.58
N SER A 208 -12.57 37.58 -4.55
CA SER A 208 -13.42 38.73 -4.21
C SER A 208 -13.26 39.20 -2.76
N ARG A 209 -12.85 38.32 -1.85
CA ARG A 209 -12.49 38.65 -0.45
C ARG A 209 -11.06 39.20 -0.30
N GLY A 210 -10.36 39.49 -1.39
CA GLY A 210 -9.01 40.07 -1.35
C GLY A 210 -7.91 39.10 -0.91
N TRP A 211 -8.13 37.78 -1.04
CA TRP A 211 -7.05 36.82 -0.78
C TRP A 211 -5.94 36.98 -1.82
N SER A 212 -4.69 36.95 -1.36
CA SER A 212 -3.54 36.97 -2.27
C SER A 212 -3.47 35.70 -3.12
N GLU A 213 -3.00 35.83 -4.37
CA GLU A 213 -2.89 34.72 -5.32
C GLU A 213 -2.06 33.57 -4.75
N GLY A 214 -0.99 33.88 -4.01
CA GLY A 214 -0.17 32.87 -3.34
C GLY A 214 -0.90 32.12 -2.21
N ARG A 215 -1.86 32.74 -1.52
CA ARG A 215 -2.68 32.04 -0.51
C ARG A 215 -3.68 31.11 -1.18
N ILE A 216 -4.30 31.54 -2.29
CA ILE A 216 -5.22 30.72 -3.09
C ILE A 216 -4.50 29.50 -3.68
N ARG A 217 -3.31 29.69 -4.27
CA ARG A 217 -2.50 28.61 -4.83
C ARG A 217 -2.13 27.56 -3.78
N ARG A 218 -1.73 27.99 -2.58
CA ARG A 218 -1.43 27.06 -1.46
C ARG A 218 -2.66 26.28 -1.01
N PHE A 219 -3.81 26.93 -0.90
CA PHE A 219 -5.06 26.25 -0.57
C PHE A 219 -5.39 25.17 -1.61
N LEU A 220 -5.36 25.52 -2.91
CA LEU A 220 -5.62 24.57 -4.00
C LEU A 220 -4.64 23.39 -3.99
N ASN A 221 -3.34 23.66 -3.84
CA ASN A 221 -2.32 22.61 -3.78
C ASN A 221 -2.58 21.67 -2.59
N ASN A 222 -2.88 22.20 -1.41
CA ASN A 222 -3.20 21.39 -0.24
C ASN A 222 -4.47 20.55 -0.44
N SER A 223 -5.51 21.11 -1.07
CA SER A 223 -6.73 20.36 -1.40
C SER A 223 -6.48 19.24 -2.41
N ILE A 224 -5.71 19.51 -3.47
CA ILE A 224 -5.33 18.51 -4.47
C ILE A 224 -4.49 17.40 -3.82
N ASN A 225 -3.53 17.76 -2.98
CA ASN A 225 -2.70 16.80 -2.25
C ASN A 225 -3.53 15.89 -1.33
N ALA A 226 -4.43 16.47 -0.54
CA ALA A 226 -5.33 15.71 0.32
C ALA A 226 -6.23 14.78 -0.51
N MET A 227 -6.73 15.25 -1.66
CA MET A 227 -7.54 14.44 -2.57
C MET A 227 -6.74 13.26 -3.14
N LEU A 228 -5.55 13.51 -3.66
CA LEU A 228 -4.68 12.47 -4.23
C LEU A 228 -4.28 11.45 -3.16
N PHE A 229 -3.99 11.90 -1.95
CA PHE A 229 -3.71 11.04 -0.80
C PHE A 229 -4.87 10.09 -0.48
N VAL A 230 -6.09 10.63 -0.38
CA VAL A 230 -7.31 9.84 -0.18
C VAL A 230 -7.47 8.86 -1.36
N ILE A 231 -7.32 9.32 -2.59
CA ILE A 231 -7.52 8.48 -3.76
C ILE A 231 -6.55 7.29 -3.77
N VAL A 232 -5.27 7.53 -3.52
CA VAL A 232 -4.24 6.49 -3.50
C VAL A 232 -4.44 5.51 -2.35
N ILE A 233 -4.82 5.98 -1.16
CA ILE A 233 -5.06 5.09 -0.01
C ILE A 233 -6.26 4.18 -0.24
N PHE A 234 -7.34 4.71 -0.81
CA PHE A 234 -8.56 3.94 -1.04
C PHE A 234 -8.50 3.09 -2.31
N GLN A 235 -7.59 3.35 -3.25
CA GLN A 235 -7.48 2.60 -4.50
C GLN A 235 -7.32 1.08 -4.31
N PRO A 236 -6.41 0.55 -3.46
CA PRO A 236 -6.28 -0.89 -3.26
C PRO A 236 -7.53 -1.52 -2.62
N PRO A 237 -8.09 -0.97 -1.51
CA PRO A 237 -9.38 -1.40 -0.97
C PRO A 237 -10.51 -1.49 -1.98
N LEU A 238 -10.69 -0.43 -2.79
CA LEU A 238 -11.73 -0.39 -3.82
C LEU A 238 -11.49 -1.46 -4.88
N THR A 239 -10.24 -1.66 -5.28
CA THR A 239 -9.86 -2.70 -6.24
C THR A 239 -10.20 -4.10 -5.73
N GLY A 240 -9.90 -4.41 -4.46
CA GLY A 240 -10.27 -5.70 -3.87
C GLY A 240 -11.78 -5.94 -3.85
N GLN A 241 -12.58 -4.90 -3.57
CA GLN A 241 -14.04 -5.00 -3.66
C GLN A 241 -14.53 -5.23 -5.10
N LEU A 242 -13.87 -4.62 -6.10
CA LEU A 242 -14.20 -4.86 -7.50
C LEU A 242 -13.93 -6.31 -7.90
N VAL A 243 -12.81 -6.88 -7.46
CA VAL A 243 -12.49 -8.29 -7.71
C VAL A 243 -13.44 -9.23 -6.97
N ALA A 244 -13.84 -8.91 -5.74
CA ALA A 244 -14.85 -9.70 -5.01
C ALA A 244 -16.20 -9.78 -5.74
N MET A 245 -16.55 -8.80 -6.59
CA MET A 245 -17.74 -8.87 -7.45
C MET A 245 -17.58 -9.79 -8.66
N THR A 246 -16.37 -10.29 -8.92
CA THR A 246 -16.06 -11.16 -10.07
C THR A 246 -15.75 -12.60 -9.69
N LEU A 247 -15.47 -12.89 -8.41
CA LEU A 247 -15.10 -14.23 -7.94
C LEU A 247 -16.32 -15.14 -7.82
N CYS A 248 -16.33 -16.21 -8.62
CA CYS A 248 -17.38 -17.22 -8.63
C CYS A 248 -16.84 -18.57 -8.15
N ARG A 249 -17.60 -19.22 -7.25
CA ARG A 249 -17.31 -20.54 -6.73
C ARG A 249 -18.32 -21.55 -7.27
N LYS A 250 -17.82 -22.71 -7.71
CA LYS A 250 -18.65 -23.85 -8.11
C LYS A 250 -19.14 -24.60 -6.87
N ILE A 251 -20.44 -24.80 -6.78
CA ILE A 251 -21.09 -25.56 -5.71
C ILE A 251 -21.95 -26.64 -6.36
N GLY A 252 -21.75 -27.89 -5.93
CA GLY A 252 -22.48 -29.06 -6.40
C GLY A 252 -21.64 -30.34 -6.34
N PRO A 253 -22.27 -31.52 -6.45
CA PRO A 253 -21.55 -32.79 -6.56
C PRO A 253 -20.72 -32.83 -7.84
N ALA A 254 -19.53 -33.45 -7.80
CA ALA A 254 -18.60 -33.54 -8.93
C ALA A 254 -19.23 -34.23 -10.16
N ASP A 255 -20.13 -35.19 -9.91
CA ASP A 255 -20.80 -35.99 -10.94
C ASP A 255 -22.16 -35.42 -11.36
N GLY A 256 -22.54 -34.23 -10.87
CA GLY A 256 -23.85 -33.61 -11.11
C GLY A 256 -23.79 -32.20 -11.72
N LEU A 257 -24.92 -31.51 -11.69
CA LEU A 257 -25.03 -30.15 -12.23
C LEU A 257 -24.30 -29.17 -11.30
N GLN A 258 -23.07 -28.78 -11.68
CA GLN A 258 -22.31 -27.74 -10.99
C GLN A 258 -22.94 -26.37 -11.28
N GLN A 259 -23.31 -25.62 -10.23
CA GLN A 259 -23.77 -24.23 -10.36
C GLN A 259 -22.73 -23.28 -9.77
N GLU A 260 -22.53 -22.15 -10.45
CA GLU A 260 -21.59 -21.12 -10.04
C GLU A 260 -22.30 -19.99 -9.31
N TYR A 261 -21.85 -19.73 -8.09
CA TYR A 261 -22.36 -18.67 -7.24
C TYR A 261 -21.26 -17.67 -6.93
N LEU A 262 -21.64 -16.42 -6.69
CA LEU A 262 -20.69 -15.40 -6.27
C LEU A 262 -20.16 -15.74 -4.87
N GLU A 263 -18.84 -15.79 -4.71
CA GLU A 263 -18.22 -16.19 -3.43
C GLU A 263 -18.59 -15.25 -2.27
N ALA A 264 -18.72 -13.95 -2.58
CA ALA A 264 -19.12 -12.94 -1.60
C ALA A 264 -20.62 -12.97 -1.24
N ASP A 265 -21.48 -13.54 -2.09
CA ASP A 265 -22.92 -13.68 -1.82
C ASP A 265 -23.51 -14.86 -2.60
N LEU A 266 -23.69 -15.98 -1.89
CA LEU A 266 -24.18 -17.24 -2.47
C LEU A 266 -25.63 -17.16 -2.98
N HIS A 267 -26.36 -16.06 -2.76
CA HIS A 267 -27.68 -15.87 -3.36
C HIS A 267 -27.61 -15.49 -4.85
N ILE A 268 -26.46 -14.98 -5.31
CA ILE A 268 -26.27 -14.50 -6.68
C ILE A 268 -25.61 -15.60 -7.52
N THR A 269 -26.29 -16.03 -8.58
CA THR A 269 -25.74 -16.98 -9.56
C THR A 269 -24.94 -16.25 -10.64
N CYS A 270 -23.73 -16.73 -10.94
CA CYS A 270 -22.84 -16.13 -11.95
C CYS A 270 -23.33 -16.34 -13.40
N THR A 271 -24.33 -17.20 -13.60
CA THR A 271 -25.01 -17.41 -14.87
C THR A 271 -26.18 -16.44 -15.09
N SER A 272 -26.62 -15.71 -14.07
CA SER A 272 -27.76 -14.81 -14.18
C SER A 272 -27.48 -13.62 -15.10
N SER A 273 -28.52 -13.16 -15.81
CA SER A 273 -28.45 -11.93 -16.60
C SER A 273 -28.20 -10.70 -15.72
N HIS A 274 -28.68 -10.72 -14.48
CA HIS A 274 -28.43 -9.67 -13.49
C HIS A 274 -26.93 -9.56 -13.15
N TYR A 275 -26.25 -10.68 -12.90
CA TYR A 275 -24.81 -10.70 -12.66
C TYR A 275 -24.03 -10.16 -13.86
N ARG A 276 -24.30 -10.66 -15.07
CA ARG A 276 -23.60 -10.25 -16.30
C ARG A 276 -23.85 -8.78 -16.65
N GLY A 277 -25.08 -8.31 -16.50
CA GLY A 277 -25.49 -6.97 -16.88
C GLY A 277 -25.05 -5.91 -15.87
N ALA A 278 -25.29 -6.13 -14.58
CA ALA A 278 -25.02 -5.15 -13.54
C ALA A 278 -23.65 -5.36 -12.89
N CYS A 279 -23.43 -6.52 -12.24
CA CYS A 279 -22.23 -6.76 -11.43
C CYS A 279 -20.95 -6.72 -12.28
N LEU A 280 -20.89 -7.51 -13.35
CA LEU A 280 -19.69 -7.66 -14.17
C LEU A 280 -19.36 -6.39 -14.97
N THR A 281 -20.37 -5.72 -15.53
CA THR A 281 -20.18 -4.45 -16.25
C THR A 281 -19.64 -3.37 -15.33
N VAL A 282 -20.23 -3.20 -14.14
CA VAL A 282 -19.77 -2.22 -13.15
C VAL A 282 -18.35 -2.57 -12.70
N ALA A 283 -18.09 -3.82 -12.33
CA ALA A 283 -16.75 -4.27 -11.94
C ALA A 283 -15.70 -3.89 -13.00
N SER A 284 -15.99 -4.21 -14.26
CA SER A 284 -15.08 -3.97 -15.39
C SER A 284 -14.82 -2.48 -15.62
N VAL A 285 -15.86 -1.65 -15.64
CA VAL A 285 -15.73 -0.20 -15.85
C VAL A 285 -14.92 0.45 -14.74
N PHE A 286 -15.26 0.17 -13.49
CA PHE A 286 -14.57 0.76 -12.34
C PHE A 286 -13.17 0.20 -12.15
N PHE A 287 -12.89 -1.04 -12.55
CA PHE A 287 -11.53 -1.59 -12.54
C PHE A 287 -10.63 -0.83 -13.52
N VAL A 288 -11.12 -0.53 -14.73
CA VAL A 288 -10.37 0.30 -15.69
C VAL A 288 -10.19 1.72 -15.17
N LEU A 289 -11.22 2.34 -14.59
CA LEU A 289 -11.15 3.73 -14.11
C LEU A 289 -10.28 3.90 -12.87
N ILE A 290 -10.45 3.04 -11.86
CA ILE A 290 -9.83 3.17 -10.53
C ILE A 290 -8.55 2.36 -10.45
N SER A 291 -8.60 1.07 -10.78
CA SER A 291 -7.48 0.15 -10.56
C SER A 291 -6.35 0.35 -11.57
N ALA A 292 -6.66 0.42 -12.86
CA ALA A 292 -5.67 0.65 -13.92
C ALA A 292 -5.47 2.14 -14.25
N GLY A 293 -6.56 2.91 -14.28
CA GLY A 293 -6.57 4.30 -14.71
C GLY A 293 -5.75 5.22 -13.81
N ILE A 294 -5.89 5.08 -12.49
CA ILE A 294 -5.20 5.96 -11.53
C ILE A 294 -3.67 5.78 -11.61
N PRO A 295 -3.09 4.56 -11.53
CA PRO A 295 -1.65 4.38 -11.71
C PRO A 295 -1.13 4.89 -13.06
N CYS A 296 -1.88 4.66 -14.15
CA CYS A 296 -1.51 5.15 -15.48
C CYS A 296 -1.51 6.68 -15.57
N ILE A 297 -2.53 7.35 -15.02
CA ILE A 297 -2.60 8.82 -14.98
C ILE A 297 -1.47 9.37 -14.12
N LEU A 298 -1.21 8.76 -12.97
CA LEU A 298 -0.11 9.16 -12.10
C LEU A 298 1.23 9.06 -12.83
N LEU A 299 1.51 7.90 -13.43
CA LEU A 299 2.73 7.67 -14.18
C LEU A 299 2.86 8.67 -15.33
N TYR A 300 1.77 8.94 -16.06
CA TYR A 300 1.74 9.96 -17.11
C TYR A 300 2.12 11.35 -16.58
N VAL A 301 1.53 11.78 -15.45
CA VAL A 301 1.82 13.07 -14.82
C VAL A 301 3.29 13.15 -14.40
N VAL A 302 3.81 12.13 -13.71
CA VAL A 302 5.20 12.14 -13.24
C VAL A 302 6.18 12.09 -14.41
N VAL A 303 5.94 11.28 -15.43
CA VAL A 303 6.72 11.27 -16.69
C VAL A 303 6.72 12.65 -17.32
N ARG A 304 5.56 13.31 -17.39
CA ARG A 304 5.39 14.56 -18.12
C ARG A 304 5.97 15.79 -17.41
N PHE A 305 6.00 15.80 -16.08
CA PHE A 305 6.30 17.02 -15.30
C PHE A 305 7.51 16.90 -14.35
N VAL A 306 7.84 15.69 -13.89
CA VAL A 306 8.87 15.46 -12.85
C VAL A 306 10.08 14.68 -13.37
N SER A 307 9.87 13.78 -14.33
CA SER A 307 10.93 12.90 -14.81
C SER A 307 12.06 13.66 -15.54
N PRO A 308 13.26 13.07 -15.67
CA PRO A 308 14.35 13.64 -16.48
C PRO A 308 13.96 13.89 -17.95
N PHE A 309 12.92 13.21 -18.46
CA PHE A 309 12.39 13.46 -19.80
C PHE A 309 11.65 14.79 -19.88
N ALA A 310 11.00 15.22 -18.79
CA ALA A 310 10.40 16.54 -18.67
C ALA A 310 11.48 17.62 -18.75
N ASP A 311 12.58 17.45 -18.03
CA ASP A 311 13.71 18.40 -18.03
C ASP A 311 14.32 18.52 -19.44
N ARG A 312 14.61 17.40 -20.12
CA ARG A 312 15.06 17.42 -21.52
C ARG A 312 14.06 18.06 -22.50
N ARG A 313 12.76 17.94 -22.22
CA ARG A 313 11.72 18.61 -23.02
C ARG A 313 11.75 20.12 -22.79
N ARG A 314 11.95 20.56 -21.55
CA ARG A 314 12.04 21.96 -21.16
C ARG A 314 13.28 22.64 -21.73
N GLU A 315 14.43 21.97 -21.70
CA GLU A 315 15.67 22.44 -22.33
C GLU A 315 15.48 22.65 -23.85
N ARG A 316 14.82 21.69 -24.53
CA ARG A 316 14.49 21.84 -25.97
C ARG A 316 13.54 22.99 -26.28
N MET A 317 12.74 23.45 -25.32
CA MET A 317 11.88 24.62 -25.48
C MET A 317 12.62 25.95 -25.22
N GLY A 318 13.94 25.91 -24.98
CA GLY A 318 14.76 27.09 -24.75
C GLY A 318 14.68 27.65 -23.34
N MET A 319 14.12 26.92 -22.37
CA MET A 319 14.07 27.38 -20.98
C MET A 319 15.45 27.31 -20.33
N SER A 320 15.79 28.36 -19.57
CA SER A 320 17.02 28.42 -18.78
C SER A 320 16.97 27.39 -17.64
N LYS A 321 18.12 26.89 -17.22
CA LYS A 321 18.24 25.95 -16.09
C LYS A 321 17.56 26.49 -14.81
N VAL A 322 17.68 27.79 -14.54
CA VAL A 322 17.05 28.45 -13.38
C VAL A 322 15.52 28.38 -13.46
N GLU A 323 14.96 28.47 -14.65
CA GLU A 323 13.52 28.40 -14.88
C GLU A 323 12.99 26.97 -14.75
N ILE A 324 13.76 25.99 -15.25
CA ILE A 324 13.48 24.56 -15.09
C ILE A 324 13.46 24.18 -13.60
N ASP A 325 14.49 24.59 -12.85
CA ASP A 325 14.59 24.30 -11.42
C ASP A 325 13.44 24.93 -10.62
N ARG A 326 13.02 26.15 -10.99
CA ARG A 326 11.87 26.82 -10.38
C ARG A 326 10.56 26.09 -10.66
N GLU A 327 10.33 25.67 -11.91
CA GLU A 327 9.12 24.94 -12.29
C GLU A 327 9.09 23.56 -11.62
N LYS A 328 10.24 22.87 -11.55
CA LYS A 328 10.39 21.59 -10.87
C LYS A 328 10.02 21.69 -9.39
N LYS A 329 10.57 22.69 -8.68
CA LYS A 329 10.23 22.96 -7.28
C LYS A 329 8.73 23.24 -7.10
N ASP A 330 8.16 24.00 -8.02
CA ASP A 330 6.72 24.28 -8.04
C ASP A 330 5.86 23.01 -8.18
N TRP A 331 6.30 22.02 -8.96
CA TRP A 331 5.63 20.72 -9.09
C TRP A 331 5.84 19.84 -7.85
N GLU A 332 7.03 19.87 -7.27
CA GLU A 332 7.32 19.16 -6.01
C GLU A 332 6.50 19.69 -4.83
N GLU A 333 6.13 20.97 -4.84
CA GLU A 333 5.22 21.57 -3.85
C GLU A 333 3.73 21.28 -4.15
N ARG A 334 3.37 21.05 -5.40
CA ARG A 334 1.99 20.71 -5.81
C ARG A 334 1.64 19.26 -5.50
N ALA A 335 2.62 18.36 -5.56
CA ALA A 335 2.44 16.93 -5.40
C ALA A 335 3.51 16.29 -4.48
N PRO A 336 3.80 16.87 -3.29
CA PRO A 336 4.86 16.43 -2.38
C PRO A 336 4.75 14.96 -1.99
N PHE A 337 3.53 14.44 -1.92
CA PHE A 337 3.27 13.03 -1.63
C PHE A 337 4.00 12.09 -2.59
N PHE A 338 4.07 12.44 -3.88
CA PHE A 338 4.66 11.60 -4.92
C PHE A 338 6.14 11.90 -5.15
N THR A 339 6.54 13.16 -4.97
CA THR A 339 7.86 13.62 -5.39
C THR A 339 8.86 13.69 -4.25
N LYS A 340 8.44 13.98 -3.01
CA LYS A 340 9.36 14.17 -1.87
C LYS A 340 9.70 12.88 -1.12
N LYS A 341 8.86 11.85 -1.28
CA LYS A 341 8.97 10.56 -0.57
C LYS A 341 10.14 9.70 -1.07
N TYR A 342 10.40 9.75 -2.37
CA TYR A 342 11.41 8.94 -3.05
C TYR A 342 12.64 9.76 -3.39
N GLU A 343 13.77 9.08 -3.61
CA GLU A 343 14.92 9.73 -4.19
C GLU A 343 14.61 10.19 -5.63
N PRO A 344 15.24 11.29 -6.11
CA PRO A 344 14.98 11.81 -7.45
C PRO A 344 15.22 10.81 -8.59
N ALA A 345 16.09 9.81 -8.37
CA ALA A 345 16.37 8.75 -9.34
C ALA A 345 15.16 7.81 -9.53
N TYR A 346 14.31 7.66 -8.52
CA TYR A 346 13.20 6.69 -8.47
C TYR A 346 11.83 7.35 -8.54
N TRP A 347 11.68 8.37 -9.39
CA TRP A 347 10.43 9.11 -9.60
C TRP A 347 9.22 8.23 -9.94
N TYR A 348 9.42 7.07 -10.57
CA TYR A 348 8.36 6.13 -10.97
C TYR A 348 7.94 5.17 -9.85
N TRP A 349 8.59 5.20 -8.68
CA TRP A 349 8.44 4.15 -7.68
C TRP A 349 7.02 4.01 -7.11
N GLU A 350 6.29 5.13 -6.97
CA GLU A 350 4.90 5.05 -6.53
C GLU A 350 4.06 4.17 -7.47
N ALA A 351 4.29 4.23 -8.78
CA ALA A 351 3.57 3.38 -9.73
C ALA A 351 3.88 1.90 -9.51
N ILE A 352 5.14 1.55 -9.21
CA ILE A 352 5.54 0.17 -8.87
C ILE A 352 4.84 -0.28 -7.58
N GLU A 353 4.80 0.58 -6.57
CA GLU A 353 4.14 0.30 -5.29
C GLU A 353 2.62 0.09 -5.47
N MET A 354 1.98 0.88 -6.34
CA MET A 354 0.58 0.67 -6.73
C MET A 354 0.37 -0.65 -7.49
N CYS A 355 1.26 -0.98 -8.44
CA CYS A 355 1.22 -2.26 -9.16
C CYS A 355 1.39 -3.45 -8.21
N ARG A 356 2.27 -3.34 -7.20
CA ARG A 356 2.46 -4.36 -6.16
C ARG A 356 1.17 -4.58 -5.37
N ARG A 357 0.56 -3.51 -4.87
CA ARG A 357 -0.72 -3.61 -4.15
C ARG A 357 -1.82 -4.20 -5.02
N LEU A 358 -1.94 -3.74 -6.27
CA LEU A 358 -2.90 -4.28 -7.24
C LEU A 358 -2.67 -5.77 -7.48
N THR A 359 -1.42 -6.22 -7.59
CA THR A 359 -1.10 -7.64 -7.78
C THR A 359 -1.63 -8.48 -6.63
N PHE A 360 -1.41 -8.06 -5.38
CA PHE A 360 -1.89 -8.81 -4.21
C PHE A 360 -3.41 -8.73 -4.02
N GLU A 361 -4.00 -7.58 -4.32
CA GLU A 361 -5.42 -7.29 -4.07
C GLU A 361 -6.33 -7.78 -5.19
N SER A 362 -5.81 -7.90 -6.41
CA SER A 362 -6.63 -8.19 -7.59
C SER A 362 -6.17 -9.41 -8.37
N PHE A 363 -4.86 -9.56 -8.58
CA PHE A 363 -4.35 -10.63 -9.43
C PHE A 363 -4.33 -11.98 -8.70
N ILE A 364 -3.81 -12.04 -7.48
CA ILE A 364 -3.73 -13.29 -6.70
C ILE A 364 -5.12 -13.90 -6.43
N PRO A 365 -6.15 -13.14 -6.01
CA PRO A 365 -7.49 -13.71 -5.80
C PRO A 365 -8.11 -14.33 -7.06
N LEU A 366 -7.68 -13.94 -8.27
CA LEU A 366 -8.21 -14.50 -9.52
C LEU A 366 -7.56 -15.83 -9.92
N ILE A 367 -6.45 -16.21 -9.30
CA ILE A 367 -5.72 -17.44 -9.60
C ILE A 367 -6.30 -18.56 -8.76
N ASP A 368 -7.10 -19.43 -9.39
CA ASP A 368 -7.64 -20.68 -8.84
C ASP A 368 -7.83 -20.69 -7.31
N PRO A 369 -8.84 -19.95 -6.80
CA PRO A 369 -9.01 -19.68 -5.38
C PRO A 369 -9.04 -20.95 -4.53
N GLY A 370 -8.31 -20.95 -3.42
CA GLY A 370 -8.30 -22.08 -2.49
C GLY A 370 -7.39 -23.22 -2.92
N THR A 371 -6.45 -22.99 -3.84
CA THR A 371 -5.43 -23.98 -4.24
C THR A 371 -4.03 -23.62 -3.75
N VAL A 372 -3.17 -24.64 -3.63
CA VAL A 372 -1.74 -24.47 -3.33
C VAL A 372 -1.04 -23.61 -4.39
N VAL A 373 -1.48 -23.72 -5.66
CA VAL A 373 -0.91 -22.95 -6.78
C VAL A 373 -1.09 -21.45 -6.56
N GLN A 374 -2.24 -21.02 -6.05
CA GLN A 374 -2.50 -19.62 -5.71
C GLN A 374 -1.47 -19.09 -4.70
N ALA A 375 -1.26 -19.80 -3.59
CA ALA A 375 -0.29 -19.43 -2.55
C ALA A 375 1.15 -19.46 -3.09
N PHE A 376 1.49 -20.42 -3.94
CA PHE A 376 2.82 -20.50 -4.55
C PHE A 376 3.10 -19.31 -5.50
N VAL A 377 2.13 -18.92 -6.33
CA VAL A 377 2.26 -17.73 -7.19
C VAL A 377 2.37 -16.46 -6.33
N ALA A 378 1.58 -16.35 -5.25
CA ALA A 378 1.68 -15.27 -4.29
C ALA A 378 3.09 -15.16 -3.69
N MET A 379 3.72 -16.29 -3.37
CA MET A 379 5.07 -16.36 -2.81
C MET A 379 6.11 -15.85 -3.83
N LEU A 380 6.02 -16.30 -5.09
CA LEU A 380 6.93 -15.86 -6.15
C LEU A 380 6.82 -14.35 -6.42
N LEU A 381 5.59 -13.82 -6.45
CA LEU A 381 5.36 -12.38 -6.63
C LEU A 381 5.83 -11.58 -5.41
N GLY A 382 5.58 -12.08 -4.20
CA GLY A 382 6.11 -11.47 -2.96
C GLY A 382 7.63 -11.40 -2.95
N LEU A 383 8.31 -12.48 -3.35
CA LEU A 383 9.76 -12.51 -3.47
C LEU A 383 10.24 -11.56 -4.57
N PHE A 384 9.59 -11.52 -5.73
CA PHE A 384 9.92 -10.60 -6.81
C PHE A 384 9.89 -9.13 -6.34
N PHE A 385 8.82 -8.70 -5.68
CA PHE A 385 8.72 -7.32 -5.18
C PHE A 385 9.71 -7.02 -4.05
N LEU A 386 9.99 -7.99 -3.16
CA LEU A 386 11.02 -7.85 -2.13
C LEU A 386 12.41 -7.66 -2.75
N LEU A 387 12.76 -8.46 -3.76
CA LEU A 387 14.02 -8.34 -4.49
C LEU A 387 14.10 -7.01 -5.25
N LEU A 388 12.98 -6.57 -5.83
CA LEU A 388 12.90 -5.27 -6.49
C LEU A 388 13.17 -4.13 -5.50
N HIS A 389 12.53 -4.15 -4.32
CA HIS A 389 12.73 -3.14 -3.27
C HIS A 389 14.18 -3.13 -2.76
N THR A 390 14.73 -4.30 -2.41
CA THR A 390 16.11 -4.41 -1.92
C THR A 390 17.16 -3.97 -2.93
N ARG A 391 16.89 -4.14 -4.24
CA ARG A 391 17.80 -3.72 -5.29
C ARG A 391 17.82 -2.20 -5.49
N PHE A 392 16.68 -1.54 -5.30
CA PHE A 392 16.54 -0.12 -5.65
C PHE A 392 16.58 0.82 -4.44
N VAL A 393 16.10 0.40 -3.27
CA VAL A 393 16.12 1.20 -2.01
C VAL A 393 15.66 2.65 -2.29
N PRO A 394 14.40 2.83 -2.71
CA PRO A 394 13.98 4.01 -3.44
C PRO A 394 13.56 5.19 -2.55
N TYR A 395 13.41 4.98 -1.24
CA TYR A 395 12.90 6.01 -0.35
C TYR A 395 14.01 7.00 -0.01
N ARG A 396 13.63 8.25 0.28
CA ARG A 396 14.61 9.28 0.65
C ARG A 396 15.22 9.08 2.04
N LEU A 397 14.52 8.36 2.92
CA LEU A 397 14.96 8.09 4.28
C LEU A 397 15.19 6.59 4.45
N ASP A 398 16.42 6.20 4.75
CA ASP A 398 16.83 4.80 4.98
C ASP A 398 15.96 4.06 6.01
N SER A 399 15.47 4.78 7.01
CA SER A 399 14.56 4.22 8.02
C SER A 399 13.24 3.72 7.41
N ILE A 400 12.72 4.42 6.40
CA ILE A 400 11.51 4.00 5.70
C ILE A 400 11.83 2.84 4.75
N ASP A 401 12.98 2.85 4.08
CA ASP A 401 13.41 1.71 3.25
C ASP A 401 13.52 0.42 4.05
N MET A 402 14.11 0.50 5.24
CA MET A 402 14.22 -0.63 6.17
C MET A 402 12.84 -1.09 6.65
N LEU A 403 11.95 -0.16 7.01
CA LEU A 403 10.58 -0.49 7.40
C LEU A 403 9.83 -1.21 6.27
N MET A 404 9.93 -0.71 5.04
CA MET A 404 9.30 -1.31 3.86
C MET A 404 9.90 -2.68 3.52
N PHE A 405 11.21 -2.84 3.65
CA PHE A 405 11.87 -4.14 3.51
C PHE A 405 11.33 -5.15 4.52
N VAL A 406 11.27 -4.78 5.79
CA VAL A 406 10.74 -5.64 6.85
C VAL A 406 9.26 -5.95 6.63
N SER A 407 8.44 -4.97 6.25
CA SER A 407 7.04 -5.19 5.88
C SER A 407 6.89 -6.22 4.75
N GLN A 408 7.68 -6.11 3.69
CA GLN A 408 7.62 -7.04 2.56
C GLN A 408 8.14 -8.43 2.94
N LEU A 409 9.18 -8.51 3.78
CA LEU A 409 9.67 -9.77 4.33
C LEU A 409 8.60 -10.45 5.20
N CYS A 410 7.90 -9.71 6.07
CA CYS A 410 6.78 -10.24 6.85
C CYS A 410 5.67 -10.77 5.95
N ILE A 411 5.28 -10.05 4.88
CA ILE A 411 4.31 -10.55 3.90
C ILE A 411 4.79 -11.85 3.26
N LEU A 412 6.06 -11.90 2.83
CA LEU A 412 6.65 -13.10 2.24
C LEU A 412 6.62 -14.29 3.20
N LEU A 413 6.94 -14.09 4.48
CA LEU A 413 6.88 -15.13 5.51
C LEU A 413 5.45 -15.63 5.76
N LEU A 414 4.47 -14.73 5.77
CA LEU A 414 3.05 -15.11 5.91
C LEU A 414 2.56 -15.94 4.71
N VAL A 415 2.98 -15.57 3.49
CA VAL A 415 2.63 -16.34 2.28
C VAL A 415 3.41 -17.66 2.21
N LEU A 416 4.65 -17.69 2.66
CA LEU A 416 5.44 -18.92 2.78
C LEU A 416 4.78 -19.90 3.76
N TYR A 417 4.28 -19.40 4.88
CA TYR A 417 3.45 -20.20 5.79
C TYR A 417 2.24 -20.79 5.06
N ALA A 418 1.50 -19.97 4.29
CA ALA A 418 0.34 -20.45 3.55
C ALA A 418 0.69 -21.61 2.61
N VAL A 419 1.82 -21.52 1.88
CA VAL A 419 2.30 -22.62 1.03
C VAL A 419 2.64 -23.87 1.86
N ALA A 420 3.31 -23.71 3.00
CA ALA A 420 3.71 -24.82 3.86
C ALA A 420 2.49 -25.53 4.48
N ASP A 421 1.47 -24.78 4.87
CA ASP A 421 0.24 -25.31 5.45
C ASP A 421 -0.61 -26.00 4.37
N SER A 422 -0.85 -25.35 3.23
CA SER A 422 -1.64 -25.94 2.14
C SER A 422 -0.99 -27.18 1.51
N SER A 423 0.31 -27.39 1.71
CA SER A 423 1.02 -28.61 1.28
C SER A 423 1.04 -29.72 2.33
N GLY A 424 0.46 -29.51 3.52
CA GLY A 424 0.43 -30.47 4.62
C GLY A 424 1.76 -30.62 5.39
N ILE A 425 2.78 -29.81 5.06
CA ILE A 425 4.09 -29.87 5.71
C ILE A 425 3.98 -29.47 7.19
N VAL A 426 3.15 -28.46 7.49
CA VAL A 426 3.00 -27.93 8.86
C VAL A 426 2.47 -28.99 9.81
N ASP A 427 1.45 -29.76 9.43
CA ASP A 427 0.91 -30.87 10.24
C ASP A 427 1.95 -31.93 10.58
N THR A 428 2.92 -32.12 9.68
CA THR A 428 3.94 -33.16 9.84
C THR A 428 5.09 -32.70 10.75
N LEU A 429 5.45 -31.41 10.70
CA LEU A 429 6.59 -30.85 11.44
C LEU A 429 6.20 -30.27 12.81
N ILE A 430 5.00 -29.71 12.94
CA ILE A 430 4.60 -28.93 14.12
C ILE A 430 3.22 -29.43 14.62
N PRO A 431 3.20 -30.37 15.58
CA PRO A 431 1.95 -30.89 16.14
C PRO A 431 1.16 -29.84 16.94
N ASP A 432 1.84 -28.81 17.45
CA ASP A 432 1.21 -27.71 18.22
C ASP A 432 0.85 -26.54 17.31
N ARG A 433 -0.44 -26.47 16.92
CA ARG A 433 -1.01 -25.37 16.14
C ARG A 433 -1.04 -24.03 16.90
N GLY A 434 -1.03 -24.06 18.24
CA GLY A 434 -1.05 -22.86 19.08
C GLY A 434 0.22 -22.03 18.93
N GLY A 435 1.40 -22.68 19.01
CA GLY A 435 2.69 -22.03 18.82
C GLY A 435 2.84 -21.37 17.45
N VAL A 436 2.39 -22.04 16.38
CA VAL A 436 2.40 -21.50 15.01
C VAL A 436 1.58 -20.21 14.92
N THR A 437 0.35 -20.24 15.44
CA THR A 437 -0.55 -19.08 15.38
C THR A 437 0.04 -17.87 16.12
N ALA A 438 0.67 -18.10 17.28
CA ALA A 438 1.37 -17.05 18.02
C ALA A 438 2.54 -16.44 17.22
N VAL A 439 3.32 -17.26 16.52
CA VAL A 439 4.41 -16.78 15.65
C VAL A 439 3.87 -15.92 14.51
N LEU A 440 2.76 -16.31 13.87
CA LEU A 440 2.14 -15.52 12.80
C LEU A 440 1.68 -14.15 13.29
N VAL A 441 1.07 -14.07 14.49
CA VAL A 441 0.69 -12.80 15.12
C VAL A 441 1.90 -11.93 15.41
N ILE A 442 3.01 -12.51 15.88
CA ILE A 442 4.27 -11.79 16.09
C ILE A 442 4.78 -11.23 14.75
N ILE A 443 4.86 -12.05 13.70
CA ILE A 443 5.29 -11.63 12.36
C ILE A 443 4.44 -10.45 11.86
N PHE A 444 3.14 -10.49 12.09
CA PHE A 444 2.22 -9.42 11.73
C PHE A 444 2.44 -8.12 12.51
N ALA A 445 2.83 -8.21 13.79
CA ALA A 445 3.08 -7.05 14.65
C ALA A 445 4.45 -6.38 14.44
N ILE A 446 5.43 -7.08 13.85
CA ILE A 446 6.81 -6.57 13.67
C ILE A 446 6.84 -5.21 12.95
N PRO A 447 6.20 -4.99 11.78
CA PRO A 447 6.29 -3.69 11.11
C PRO A 447 5.73 -2.53 11.94
N ALA A 448 4.61 -2.76 12.63
CA ALA A 448 4.00 -1.74 13.50
C ALA A 448 4.92 -1.36 14.67
N THR A 449 5.51 -2.36 15.33
CA THR A 449 6.46 -2.12 16.43
C THR A 449 7.70 -1.39 15.92
N MET A 450 8.26 -1.78 14.77
CA MET A 450 9.39 -1.09 14.15
C MET A 450 9.08 0.36 13.80
N ALA A 451 7.91 0.65 13.22
CA ALA A 451 7.51 2.02 12.90
C ALA A 451 7.41 2.90 14.16
N ILE A 452 6.83 2.38 15.25
CA ILE A 452 6.75 3.09 16.53
C ILE A 452 8.16 3.38 17.06
N VAL A 453 9.04 2.38 17.04
CA VAL A 453 10.44 2.48 17.48
C VAL A 453 11.18 3.55 16.66
N ILE A 454 11.06 3.54 15.32
CA ILE A 454 11.67 4.55 14.44
C ILE A 454 11.16 5.96 14.77
N ILE A 455 9.84 6.14 14.88
CA ILE A 455 9.23 7.46 15.18
C ILE A 455 9.69 7.97 16.55
N VAL A 456 9.69 7.12 17.58
CA VAL A 456 10.09 7.49 18.95
C VAL A 456 11.59 7.79 19.03
N HIS A 457 12.45 6.96 18.44
CA HIS A 457 13.89 7.20 18.46
C HIS A 457 14.28 8.46 17.70
N VAL A 458 13.75 8.64 16.50
CA VAL A 458 14.11 9.81 15.69
C VAL A 458 13.59 11.09 16.36
N SER A 459 12.34 11.13 16.81
CA SER A 459 11.80 12.28 17.55
C SER A 459 12.55 12.56 18.86
N GLY A 460 13.00 11.52 19.56
CA GLY A 460 13.80 11.62 20.79
C GLY A 460 15.20 12.18 20.56
N ILE A 461 15.95 11.62 19.59
CA ILE A 461 17.30 12.07 19.22
C ILE A 461 17.26 13.54 18.83
N ILE A 462 16.33 13.88 17.94
CA ILE A 462 16.07 15.23 17.48
C ILE A 462 15.78 16.17 18.65
N GLY A 463 14.88 15.78 19.56
CA GLY A 463 14.53 16.59 20.72
C GLY A 463 15.73 16.88 21.63
N THR A 464 16.65 15.93 21.77
CA THR A 464 17.88 16.13 22.55
C THR A 464 18.90 17.03 21.84
N LEU A 465 19.05 16.89 20.52
CA LEU A 465 19.97 17.69 19.72
C LEU A 465 19.54 19.16 19.73
N HIS A 466 18.26 19.44 19.52
CA HIS A 466 17.70 20.79 19.56
C HIS A 466 17.85 21.43 20.95
N LYS A 467 17.68 20.65 22.03
CA LYS A 467 17.97 21.13 23.41
C LYS A 467 19.45 21.48 23.59
N LYS A 468 20.39 20.69 23.04
CA LYS A 468 21.84 20.97 23.12
C LYS A 468 22.21 22.23 22.31
N ILE A 469 21.72 22.36 21.09
CA ILE A 469 21.97 23.52 20.21
C ILE A 469 21.42 24.80 20.87
N ARG A 470 20.18 24.78 21.38
CA ARG A 470 19.59 25.94 22.07
C ARG A 470 20.36 26.32 23.35
N ARG A 471 21.03 25.38 24.03
CA ARG A 471 21.92 25.67 25.17
C ARG A 471 23.23 26.30 24.71
N LEU A 472 23.81 25.80 23.62
CA LEU A 472 25.02 26.34 22.99
C LEU A 472 24.81 27.76 22.47
N VAL A 473 23.74 28.02 21.71
CA VAL A 473 23.38 29.35 21.23
C VAL A 473 23.20 30.33 22.39
N ARG A 474 22.51 29.93 23.47
CA ARG A 474 22.38 30.75 24.69
C ARG A 474 23.70 30.98 25.43
N ARG A 475 24.70 30.10 25.32
CA ARG A 475 26.05 30.34 25.87
C ARG A 475 26.83 31.31 24.99
N VAL A 476 26.80 31.13 23.68
CA VAL A 476 27.48 32.02 22.73
C VAL A 476 26.91 33.44 22.83
N HIS A 477 25.58 33.60 22.88
CA HIS A 477 24.94 34.90 23.04
C HIS A 477 25.33 35.59 24.37
N ARG A 478 25.52 34.84 25.46
CA ARG A 478 26.01 35.38 26.74
C ARG A 478 27.47 35.82 26.68
N LEU A 479 28.32 35.07 25.97
CA LEU A 479 29.74 35.40 25.77
C LEU A 479 29.95 36.59 24.81
N TRP A 480 29.06 36.76 23.83
CA TRP A 480 29.07 37.92 22.93
C TRP A 480 28.50 39.18 23.59
N GLY A 481 27.41 39.06 24.37
CA GLY A 481 26.85 40.17 25.13
C GLY A 481 27.80 40.75 26.18
N THR A 482 28.67 39.92 26.76
CA THR A 482 29.71 40.38 27.71
C THR A 482 30.91 41.04 27.01
N ARG A 483 31.25 40.67 25.77
CA ARG A 483 32.34 41.32 25.01
C ARG A 483 31.98 42.72 24.49
N VAL A 484 30.71 42.99 24.20
CA VAL A 484 30.27 44.31 23.74
C VAL A 484 30.29 45.35 24.88
N SER A 485 30.06 44.92 26.13
CA SER A 485 30.14 45.78 27.31
C SER A 485 31.57 46.15 27.75
N LEU A 486 32.59 45.51 27.21
CA LEU A 486 34.01 45.75 27.54
C LEU A 486 34.75 46.60 26.49
N ARG A 487 34.03 47.09 25.46
CA ARG A 487 34.57 47.96 24.39
C ARG A 487 33.87 49.32 24.25
N THR A 488 32.94 49.62 25.15
CA THR A 488 32.41 50.98 25.41
C THR A 488 32.98 51.46 26.72
#